data_AF-A0A662RCC5-F1
#
_entry.id   AF-A0A662RCC5-F1
#
_cell.length_a   1.000
_cell.length_b   1.000
_cell.length_c   1.000
_cell.angle_alpha   90.00
_cell.angle_beta   90.00
_cell.angle_gamma   90.00
#
_symmetry.space_group_name_H-M   'P 1'
#
loop_
_entity.id
_entity.type
_entity.pdbx_description
1 polymer ?
#
loop_
_entity_poly.entity_id
_entity_poly.type
_entity_poly.pdbx_seq_one_letter_code
_entity_poly.pdbx_strand_id
1 'polypeptide(L)'
;MATIKEKDVENNRELALLKEEAANLGVDFSKNIGLQTLQKKVDAANKEKEGAKTRAPRKLTNAQVAKMKATSLSKVKIVNMNKDNATATTVFSGVHNMKIDLSRVIPLNMEIALEEALIKDVENRKMRIPEAIIGKNGSPTGNFRYVDQPEYSVVRY
;
A
#
# COMPACT_ATOMS: atom_id res chain seq x y z
N MET A 1 -46.17 53.61 -3.41
CA MET A 1 -45.53 52.52 -2.64
C MET A 1 -45.99 51.21 -3.24
N ALA A 2 -45.12 50.50 -3.95
CA ALA A 2 -45.47 49.25 -4.62
C ALA A 2 -45.55 48.11 -3.60
N THR A 3 -46.73 47.52 -3.44
CA THR A 3 -46.98 46.32 -2.64
C THR A 3 -46.32 45.12 -3.31
N ILE A 4 -45.13 44.76 -2.85
CA ILE A 4 -44.53 43.46 -3.15
C ILE A 4 -45.44 42.42 -2.49
N LYS A 5 -46.07 41.55 -3.28
CA LYS A 5 -46.98 40.51 -2.79
C LYS A 5 -46.16 39.53 -1.95
N GLU A 6 -46.63 39.19 -0.75
CA GLU A 6 -45.92 38.31 0.21
C GLU A 6 -45.41 36.99 -0.42
N LYS A 7 -46.15 36.45 -1.41
CA LYS A 7 -45.78 35.26 -2.19
C LYS A 7 -44.46 35.39 -2.96
N ASP A 8 -44.09 36.58 -3.40
CA ASP A 8 -42.83 36.80 -4.12
C ASP A 8 -41.62 36.79 -3.17
N VAL A 9 -41.83 37.12 -1.89
CA VAL A 9 -40.79 37.07 -0.84
C VAL A 9 -40.52 35.64 -0.42
N GLU A 10 -41.56 34.82 -0.26
CA GLU A 10 -41.45 33.39 0.07
C GLU A 10 -40.76 32.61 -1.06
N ASN A 11 -41.18 32.82 -2.31
CA ASN A 11 -40.55 32.18 -3.48
C ASN A 11 -39.06 32.53 -3.59
N ASN A 12 -38.66 33.75 -3.24
CA ASN A 12 -37.24 34.14 -3.25
C ASN A 12 -36.42 33.48 -2.13
N ARG A 13 -37.03 33.22 -0.96
CA ARG A 13 -36.37 32.47 0.13
C ARG A 13 -36.20 31.00 -0.23
N GLU A 14 -37.23 30.36 -0.75
CA GLU A 14 -37.16 28.97 -1.22
C GLU A 14 -36.14 28.79 -2.35
N LEU A 15 -36.07 29.74 -3.28
CA LEU A 15 -35.06 29.73 -4.33
C LEU A 15 -33.63 29.81 -3.78
N ALA A 16 -33.39 30.63 -2.75
CA ALA A 16 -32.08 30.75 -2.13
C ALA A 16 -31.65 29.44 -1.44
N LEU A 17 -32.57 28.80 -0.72
CA LEU A 17 -32.33 27.50 -0.07
C LEU A 17 -32.01 26.41 -1.12
N LEU A 18 -32.76 26.35 -2.21
CA LEU A 18 -32.51 25.39 -3.29
C LEU A 18 -31.20 25.63 -4.03
N LYS A 19 -30.73 26.88 -4.12
CA LYS A 19 -29.42 27.20 -4.71
C LYS A 19 -28.27 26.71 -3.83
N GLU A 20 -28.43 26.82 -2.51
CA GLU A 20 -27.47 26.29 -1.54
C GLU A 20 -27.44 24.76 -1.57
N GLU A 21 -28.61 24.11 -1.61
CA GLU A 21 -28.72 22.66 -1.73
C GLU A 21 -28.11 22.16 -3.05
N ALA A 22 -28.40 22.82 -4.19
CA ALA A 22 -27.80 22.48 -5.47
C ALA A 22 -26.27 22.65 -5.47
N ALA A 23 -25.74 23.69 -4.83
CA ALA A 23 -24.30 23.90 -4.69
C ALA A 23 -23.64 22.79 -3.86
N ASN A 24 -24.27 22.39 -2.74
CA ASN A 24 -23.80 21.29 -1.90
C ASN A 24 -23.86 19.93 -2.62
N LEU A 25 -24.80 19.76 -3.54
CA LEU A 25 -24.91 18.57 -4.39
C LEU A 25 -23.99 18.59 -5.61
N GLY A 26 -23.33 19.71 -5.92
CA GLY A 26 -22.46 19.88 -7.09
C GLY A 26 -23.24 20.02 -8.41
N VAL A 27 -24.47 20.52 -8.36
CA VAL A 27 -25.35 20.66 -9.53
C VAL A 27 -25.21 22.05 -10.15
N ASP A 28 -24.83 22.13 -11.42
CA ASP A 28 -24.72 23.39 -12.14
C ASP A 28 -26.10 24.00 -12.47
N PHE A 29 -26.29 25.28 -12.10
CA PHE A 29 -27.49 26.06 -12.39
C PHE A 29 -27.19 27.50 -12.85
N SER A 30 -28.11 28.06 -13.64
CA SER A 30 -28.03 29.45 -14.11
C SER A 30 -28.41 30.42 -12.99
N LYS A 31 -27.77 31.60 -12.95
CA LYS A 31 -28.03 32.66 -11.94
C LYS A 31 -29.52 33.06 -11.89
N ASN A 32 -30.20 33.02 -13.05
CA ASN A 32 -31.62 33.39 -13.21
C ASN A 32 -32.54 32.16 -13.39
N ILE A 33 -32.21 31.02 -12.77
CA ILE A 33 -33.05 29.82 -12.81
C ILE A 33 -34.35 30.01 -12.00
N GLY A 34 -35.47 29.50 -12.52
CA GLY A 34 -36.75 29.48 -11.81
C GLY A 34 -36.84 28.36 -10.78
N LEU A 35 -37.65 28.56 -9.74
CA LEU A 35 -37.80 27.67 -8.58
C LEU A 35 -38.16 26.23 -8.97
N GLN A 36 -39.16 26.05 -9.82
CA GLN A 36 -39.58 24.71 -10.26
C GLN A 36 -38.51 23.97 -11.07
N THR A 37 -37.67 24.70 -11.81
CA THR A 37 -36.60 24.12 -12.63
C THR A 37 -35.42 23.70 -11.75
N LEU A 38 -35.11 24.48 -10.73
CA LEU A 38 -34.04 24.17 -9.78
C LEU A 38 -34.44 22.98 -8.89
N GLN A 39 -35.68 22.95 -8.39
CA GLN A 39 -36.21 21.82 -7.63
C GLN A 39 -36.08 20.50 -8.40
N LYS A 40 -36.50 20.47 -9.67
CA LYS A 40 -36.39 19.26 -10.52
C LYS A 40 -34.94 18.79 -10.70
N LYS A 41 -33.98 19.73 -10.76
CA LYS A 41 -32.55 19.40 -10.88
C LYS A 41 -32.00 18.81 -9.57
N VAL A 42 -32.37 19.41 -8.43
CA VAL A 42 -31.99 18.92 -7.10
C VAL A 42 -32.59 17.53 -6.85
N ASP A 43 -33.88 17.34 -7.15
CA ASP A 43 -34.57 16.04 -7.01
C ASP A 43 -33.95 14.95 -7.89
N ALA A 44 -33.53 15.30 -9.11
CA ALA A 44 -32.84 14.37 -10.01
C ALA A 44 -31.46 13.97 -9.47
N ALA A 45 -30.68 14.94 -8.97
CA ALA A 45 -29.38 14.68 -8.37
C ALA A 45 -29.48 13.83 -7.08
N ASN A 46 -30.51 14.07 -6.27
CA ASN A 46 -30.80 13.26 -5.08
C ASN A 46 -31.19 11.82 -5.47
N LYS A 47 -32.04 11.62 -6.48
CA LYS A 47 -32.37 10.29 -6.99
C LYS A 47 -31.16 9.53 -7.57
N GLU A 48 -30.24 10.23 -8.25
CA GLU A 48 -29.01 9.60 -8.74
C GLU A 48 -28.06 9.20 -7.60
N LYS A 49 -27.97 10.01 -6.53
CA LYS A 49 -27.20 9.65 -5.33
C LYS A 49 -27.81 8.45 -4.58
N GLU A 50 -29.13 8.37 -4.49
CA GLU A 50 -29.82 7.22 -3.90
C GLU A 50 -29.72 5.96 -4.77
N GLY A 51 -29.59 6.11 -6.09
CA GLY A 51 -29.43 5.02 -7.06
C GLY A 51 -28.01 4.44 -7.15
N ALA A 52 -27.02 5.10 -6.56
CA ALA A 52 -25.65 4.61 -6.48
C ALA A 52 -25.57 3.44 -5.50
N LYS A 53 -26.00 2.25 -5.95
CA LYS A 53 -25.85 0.98 -5.23
C LYS A 53 -24.40 0.87 -4.77
N THR A 54 -24.17 1.01 -3.47
CA THR A 54 -22.92 0.68 -2.81
C THR A 54 -22.59 -0.76 -3.14
N ARG A 55 -21.72 -0.98 -4.14
CA ARG A 55 -21.23 -2.31 -4.48
C ARG A 55 -20.58 -2.85 -3.22
N ALA A 56 -21.15 -3.91 -2.65
CA ALA A 56 -20.56 -4.60 -1.52
C ALA A 56 -19.08 -4.93 -1.84
N PRO A 57 -18.15 -4.74 -0.89
CA PRO A 57 -16.74 -4.95 -1.15
C PRO A 57 -16.52 -6.39 -1.63
N ARG A 58 -15.96 -6.52 -2.84
CA ARG A 58 -15.65 -7.83 -3.42
C ARG A 58 -14.57 -8.48 -2.53
N LYS A 59 -14.88 -9.66 -1.97
CA LYS A 59 -13.88 -10.44 -1.22
C LYS A 59 -12.68 -10.73 -2.13
N LEU A 60 -11.49 -10.34 -1.69
CA LEU A 60 -10.24 -10.64 -2.38
C LEU A 60 -10.00 -12.15 -2.37
N THR A 61 -9.47 -12.67 -3.47
CA THR A 61 -9.04 -14.07 -3.56
C THR A 61 -7.76 -14.30 -2.74
N ASN A 62 -7.53 -15.53 -2.28
CA ASN A 62 -6.29 -15.88 -1.56
C ASN A 62 -5.02 -15.53 -2.36
N ALA A 63 -5.06 -15.64 -3.69
CA ALA A 63 -3.96 -15.26 -4.56
C ALA A 63 -3.67 -13.75 -4.53
N GLN A 64 -4.72 -12.92 -4.50
CA GLN A 64 -4.57 -11.46 -4.37
C GLN A 64 -4.05 -11.07 -2.98
N VAL A 65 -4.54 -11.71 -1.92
CA VAL A 65 -4.05 -11.49 -0.55
C VAL A 65 -2.56 -11.87 -0.44
N ALA A 66 -2.16 -13.03 -0.98
CA ALA A 66 -0.77 -13.45 -0.99
C ALA A 66 0.12 -12.48 -1.78
N LYS A 67 -0.35 -12.00 -2.93
CA LYS A 67 0.37 -11.00 -3.73
C LYS A 67 0.54 -9.69 -2.97
N MET A 68 -0.51 -9.18 -2.34
CA MET A 68 -0.44 -7.98 -1.50
C MET A 68 0.55 -8.14 -0.35
N LYS A 69 0.52 -9.28 0.34
CA LYS A 69 1.44 -9.55 1.45
C LYS A 69 2.90 -9.71 0.98
N ALA A 70 3.12 -10.24 -0.21
CA ALA A 70 4.46 -10.39 -0.77
C ALA A 70 5.04 -9.06 -1.29
N THR A 71 4.18 -8.14 -1.72
CA THR A 71 4.55 -6.82 -2.26
C THR A 71 4.48 -5.70 -1.21
N SER A 72 4.06 -5.99 0.02
CA SER A 72 4.04 -5.00 1.09
C SER A 72 5.46 -4.58 1.44
N LEU A 73 5.67 -3.27 1.57
CA LEU A 73 6.95 -2.68 1.94
C LEU A 73 7.11 -2.66 3.46
N SER A 74 8.25 -3.16 3.93
CA SER A 74 8.68 -3.12 5.33
C SER A 74 10.01 -2.39 5.43
N LYS A 75 10.21 -1.62 6.50
CA LYS A 75 11.50 -0.97 6.78
C LYS A 75 12.46 -1.99 7.37
N VAL A 76 13.58 -2.19 6.71
CA VAL A 76 14.60 -3.15 7.12
C VAL A 76 16.01 -2.60 6.94
N LYS A 77 16.96 -3.18 7.68
CA LYS A 77 18.40 -3.02 7.46
C LYS A 77 19.00 -4.39 7.24
N ILE A 78 19.69 -4.57 6.11
CA ILE A 78 20.35 -5.83 5.75
C ILE A 78 21.83 -5.69 6.07
N VAL A 79 22.36 -6.61 6.88
CA VAL A 79 23.76 -6.65 7.32
C VAL A 79 24.45 -7.85 6.68
N ASN A 80 25.64 -7.63 6.14
CA ASN A 80 26.46 -8.69 5.57
C ASN A 80 27.06 -9.56 6.68
N MET A 81 26.77 -10.86 6.67
CA MET A 81 27.37 -11.83 7.58
C MET A 81 28.51 -12.62 6.91
N ASN A 82 28.68 -12.46 5.60
CA ASN A 82 29.70 -13.16 4.83
C ASN A 82 31.07 -12.52 5.01
N LYS A 83 31.95 -13.20 5.75
CA LYS A 83 33.34 -12.78 5.98
C LYS A 83 34.19 -12.81 4.71
N ASP A 84 33.94 -13.75 3.81
CA ASP A 84 34.72 -13.91 2.57
C ASP A 84 34.43 -12.78 1.58
N ASN A 85 33.24 -12.17 1.67
CA ASN A 85 32.82 -11.04 0.85
C ASN A 85 32.44 -9.81 1.71
N ALA A 86 33.24 -9.53 2.74
CA ALA A 86 32.95 -8.46 3.70
C ALA A 86 32.89 -7.06 3.08
N THR A 87 33.56 -6.85 1.93
CA THR A 87 33.60 -5.58 1.20
C THR A 87 32.36 -5.30 0.36
N ALA A 88 31.45 -6.27 0.22
CA ALA A 88 30.21 -6.06 -0.53
C ALA A 88 29.37 -4.95 0.11
N THR A 89 28.96 -3.98 -0.70
CA THR A 89 28.10 -2.87 -0.30
C THR A 89 26.64 -3.07 -0.70
N THR A 90 26.38 -3.99 -1.62
CA THR A 90 25.05 -4.26 -2.19
C THR A 90 24.84 -5.76 -2.40
N VAL A 91 23.59 -6.20 -2.33
CA VAL A 91 23.15 -7.55 -2.68
C VAL A 91 22.07 -7.50 -3.75
N PHE A 92 22.17 -8.32 -4.79
CA PHE A 92 21.08 -8.50 -5.75
C PHE A 92 20.11 -9.58 -5.25
N SER A 93 18.82 -9.25 -5.18
CA SER A 93 17.75 -10.21 -4.84
C SER A 93 16.63 -10.14 -5.87
N GLY A 94 16.10 -11.31 -6.23
CA GLY A 94 15.06 -11.45 -7.23
C GLY A 94 14.16 -12.64 -6.94
N VAL A 95 12.85 -12.41 -6.96
CA VAL A 95 11.81 -13.42 -6.82
C VAL A 95 10.94 -13.39 -8.07
N HIS A 96 11.02 -14.46 -8.86
CA HIS A 96 10.30 -14.60 -10.12
C HIS A 96 9.36 -15.80 -10.05
N ASN A 97 8.06 -15.55 -10.22
CA ASN A 97 7.04 -16.57 -10.36
C ASN A 97 5.88 -16.05 -11.23
N MET A 98 4.90 -16.92 -11.53
CA MET A 98 3.76 -16.57 -12.38
C MET A 98 2.91 -15.37 -11.90
N LYS A 99 3.01 -14.99 -10.62
CA LYS A 99 2.16 -13.95 -10.00
C LYS A 99 2.92 -12.67 -9.64
N ILE A 100 4.23 -12.79 -9.43
CA ILE A 100 5.13 -11.77 -8.89
C ILE A 100 6.45 -11.88 -9.63
N ASP A 101 6.90 -10.76 -10.14
CA ASP A 101 8.21 -10.58 -10.73
C ASP A 101 8.83 -9.34 -10.08
N LEU A 102 9.77 -9.57 -9.15
CA LEU A 102 10.44 -8.53 -8.39
C LEU A 102 11.92 -8.81 -8.39
N SER A 103 12.73 -7.80 -8.72
CA SER A 103 14.18 -7.88 -8.57
C SER A 103 14.74 -6.50 -8.23
N ARG A 104 15.75 -6.47 -7.35
CA ARG A 104 16.36 -5.23 -6.89
C ARG A 104 17.80 -5.43 -6.44
N VAL A 105 18.62 -4.42 -6.70
CA VAL A 105 19.92 -4.26 -6.02
C VAL A 105 19.66 -3.53 -4.71
N ILE A 106 19.92 -4.21 -3.60
CA ILE A 106 19.64 -3.75 -2.25
C ILE A 106 20.95 -3.31 -1.60
N PRO A 107 21.06 -2.06 -1.14
CA PRO A 107 22.23 -1.62 -0.40
C PRO A 107 22.28 -2.23 1.01
N LEU A 108 23.48 -2.58 1.46
CA LEU A 108 23.75 -3.17 2.76
C LEU A 108 24.03 -2.07 3.80
N ASN A 109 23.82 -2.41 5.07
CA ASN A 109 24.09 -1.57 6.24
C ASN A 109 23.34 -0.24 6.30
N MET A 110 22.28 -0.07 5.51
CA MET A 110 21.39 1.09 5.54
C MET A 110 19.93 0.69 5.70
N GLU A 111 19.13 1.63 6.21
CA GLU A 111 17.69 1.45 6.33
C GLU A 111 17.02 1.67 4.97
N ILE A 112 16.22 0.70 4.55
CA ILE A 112 15.52 0.71 3.27
C ILE A 112 14.11 0.14 3.44
N ALA A 113 13.15 0.69 2.69
CA ALA A 113 11.85 0.08 2.52
C ALA A 113 11.94 -0.97 1.40
N LEU A 114 11.69 -2.23 1.74
CA LEU A 114 11.81 -3.36 0.83
C LEU A 114 10.57 -4.25 0.88
N GLU A 115 10.23 -4.87 -0.24
CA GLU A 115 9.13 -5.82 -0.36
C GLU A 115 9.39 -7.09 0.46
N GLU A 116 8.37 -7.57 1.18
CA GLU A 116 8.46 -8.79 2.01
C GLU A 116 8.95 -10.03 1.24
N ALA A 117 8.65 -10.14 -0.06
CA ALA A 117 9.18 -11.23 -0.88
C ALA A 117 10.71 -11.20 -0.98
N LEU A 118 11.30 -10.03 -1.22
CA LEU A 118 12.74 -9.85 -1.33
C LEU A 118 13.42 -9.97 0.03
N ILE A 119 12.78 -9.48 1.10
CA ILE A 119 13.26 -9.66 2.47
C ILE A 119 13.43 -11.16 2.78
N LYS A 120 12.40 -11.96 2.47
CA LYS A 120 12.45 -13.41 2.68
C LYS A 120 13.47 -14.12 1.81
N ASP A 121 13.65 -13.68 0.57
CA ASP A 121 14.70 -14.22 -0.30
C ASP A 121 16.08 -14.02 0.36
N VAL A 122 16.37 -12.81 0.85
CA VAL A 122 17.64 -12.51 1.53
C VAL A 122 17.78 -13.27 2.85
N GLU A 123 16.73 -13.37 3.68
CA GLU A 123 16.74 -14.12 4.94
C GLU A 123 17.03 -15.63 4.75
N ASN A 124 16.62 -16.19 3.60
CA ASN A 124 16.80 -17.61 3.31
C ASN A 124 18.19 -17.95 2.74
N ARG A 125 19.00 -16.95 2.35
CA ARG A 125 20.34 -17.19 1.82
C ARG A 125 21.28 -17.66 2.91
N LYS A 126 21.95 -18.78 2.63
CA LYS A 126 22.90 -19.40 3.55
C LYS A 126 24.23 -19.60 2.85
N MET A 127 25.30 -19.40 3.62
CA MET A 127 26.66 -19.73 3.27
C MET A 127 27.11 -20.95 4.07
N ARG A 128 27.95 -21.78 3.48
CA ARG A 128 28.48 -22.97 4.13
C ARG A 128 29.90 -22.69 4.63
N ILE A 129 30.09 -22.73 5.95
CA ILE A 129 31.36 -22.40 6.59
C ILE A 129 32.01 -23.67 7.14
N PRO A 130 33.32 -23.89 6.93
CA PRO A 130 34.05 -24.96 7.59
C PRO A 130 34.26 -24.63 9.08
N GLU A 131 33.75 -25.49 9.95
CA GLU A 131 34.03 -25.47 11.38
C GLU A 131 34.95 -26.62 11.76
N ALA A 132 36.01 -26.34 12.51
CA ALA A 132 36.93 -27.37 12.97
C ALA A 132 36.22 -28.32 13.95
N ILE A 133 36.37 -29.63 13.75
CA ILE A 133 35.85 -30.64 14.67
C ILE A 133 36.77 -30.67 15.88
N ILE A 134 36.24 -30.28 17.04
CA ILE A 134 36.93 -30.31 18.31
C ILE A 134 36.86 -31.73 18.87
N GLY A 135 38.02 -32.32 19.15
CA GLY A 135 38.12 -33.66 19.74
C GLY A 135 37.71 -33.65 21.21
N LYS A 136 37.54 -34.84 21.81
CA LYS A 136 37.16 -34.98 23.24
C LYS A 136 38.09 -34.24 24.21
N ASN A 137 39.33 -33.98 23.81
CA ASN A 137 40.35 -33.30 24.61
C ASN A 137 40.39 -31.78 24.38
N GLY A 138 39.39 -31.19 23.70
CA GLY A 138 39.34 -29.75 23.39
C GLY A 138 40.29 -29.29 22.28
N SER A 139 41.12 -30.19 21.73
CA SER A 139 42.04 -29.88 20.64
C SER A 139 41.39 -30.07 19.26
N PRO A 140 41.74 -29.26 18.25
CA PRO A 140 41.30 -29.48 16.87
C PRO A 140 41.78 -30.84 16.34
N THR A 141 40.87 -31.61 15.74
CA THR A 141 41.20 -32.95 15.18
C THR A 141 41.86 -32.90 13.80
N GLY A 142 42.02 -31.71 13.21
CA GLY A 142 42.45 -31.52 11.82
C GLY A 142 41.34 -31.76 10.79
N ASN A 143 40.18 -32.26 11.21
CA ASN A 143 39.01 -32.44 10.37
C ASN A 143 38.04 -31.25 10.49
N PHE A 144 37.28 -30.99 9.43
CA PHE A 144 36.27 -29.93 9.39
C PHE A 144 34.88 -30.53 9.14
N ARG A 145 33.87 -29.94 9.78
CA ARG A 145 32.46 -30.11 9.42
C ARG A 145 31.99 -28.83 8.73
N TYR A 146 31.06 -28.96 7.79
CA TYR A 146 30.47 -27.79 7.15
C TYR A 146 29.14 -27.46 7.81
N VAL A 147 28.97 -26.21 8.21
CA VAL A 147 27.75 -25.71 8.83
C VAL A 147 27.17 -24.60 7.96
N ASP A 148 25.87 -24.68 7.68
CA ASP A 148 25.17 -23.64 6.96
C ASP A 148 24.81 -22.50 7.92
N GLN A 149 25.35 -21.31 7.66
CA GLN A 149 25.08 -20.07 8.40
C GLN A 149 24.37 -19.06 7.48
N PRO A 150 23.56 -18.14 8.02
CA PRO A 150 22.95 -17.08 7.20
C PRO A 150 24.02 -16.22 6.52
N GLU A 151 23.83 -15.93 5.23
CA GLU A 151 24.72 -15.02 4.49
C GLU A 151 24.47 -13.55 4.84
N TYR A 152 23.23 -13.23 5.19
CA TYR A 152 22.80 -11.89 5.58
C TYR A 152 21.96 -11.95 6.86
N SER A 153 22.04 -10.89 7.66
CA SER A 153 21.14 -10.65 8.80
C SER A 153 20.16 -9.54 8.43
N VAL A 154 18.87 -9.74 8.70
CA VAL A 154 17.83 -8.73 8.46
C VAL A 154 17.32 -8.19 9.79
N VAL A 155 17.46 -6.89 9.99
CA VAL A 155 16.91 -6.16 11.14
C VAL A 155 15.64 -5.43 10.69
N ARG A 156 14.51 -5.72 11.33
CA ARG A 156 13.19 -5.12 11.05
C ARG A 156 12.87 -4.02 12.07
N TYR A 157 12.19 -2.96 11.65
CA TYR A 157 11.80 -1.81 12.48
C TYR A 157 10.29 -1.65 12.56
#